data_AF-A0A497AWW6-F1
#
_entry.id   AF-A0A497AWW6-F1
#
_cell.length_a   1.000
_cell.length_b   1.000
_cell.length_c   1.000
_cell.angle_alpha   90.00
_cell.angle_beta   90.00
_cell.angle_gamma   90.00
#
_symmetry.space_group_name_H-M   'P 1'
#
loop_
_entity.id
_entity.type
_entity.pdbx_description
1 polymer ?
#
loop_
_entity_poly.entity_id
_entity_poly.type
_entity_poly.pdbx_seq_one_letter_code
_entity_poly.pdbx_strand_id
1 'polypeptide(L)'
;MEFKYVTARDLDHAWLNFELDLPLEVEPDGPPNPFYVDRPGNPVAELEQALTAPFYQLPKYFFSGHRGCGKSTELRRLAVNPDIRAKFWPVHFTIREEADVNNLDYRDVLLAIGGQVYRQYRVGGGRLPKQLLKELDQFRGQVEQEITITPSGLTGSEVEGKLDAFFAQAALKLKLEPKIRTVVRHSALRRLHL
;
A
#
# COMPACT_ATOMS: atom_id res chain seq x y z
N MET A 1 1.02 0.96 15.61
CA MET A 1 1.28 2.17 16.44
C MET A 1 -0.08 2.59 16.97
N GLU A 2 -0.19 2.85 18.26
CA GLU A 2 -1.43 3.36 18.85
C GLU A 2 -1.41 4.89 18.70
N PHE A 3 -2.33 5.46 17.92
CA PHE A 3 -2.40 6.91 17.74
C PHE A 3 -3.13 7.54 18.93
N LYS A 4 -2.50 8.57 19.52
CA LYS A 4 -3.12 9.36 20.58
C LYS A 4 -3.57 10.70 20.01
N TYR A 5 -4.88 10.84 19.88
CA TYR A 5 -5.55 12.04 19.44
C TYR A 5 -5.70 13.00 20.63
N VAL A 6 -4.99 14.13 20.60
CA VAL A 6 -5.02 15.15 21.66
C VAL A 6 -5.49 16.47 21.07
N THR A 7 -6.55 17.05 21.63
CA THR A 7 -7.00 18.40 21.24
C THR A 7 -5.96 19.42 21.70
N ALA A 8 -5.39 20.16 20.75
CA ALA A 8 -4.41 21.20 21.05
C ALA A 8 -5.05 22.35 21.84
N ARG A 9 -4.28 22.96 22.76
CA ARG A 9 -4.72 24.10 23.58
C ARG A 9 -4.41 25.45 22.93
N ASP A 10 -3.49 25.47 21.98
CA ASP A 10 -3.06 26.64 21.24
C ASP A 10 -2.65 26.25 19.80
N LEU A 11 -2.49 27.27 18.96
CA LEU A 11 -2.18 27.09 17.54
C LEU A 11 -0.77 26.51 17.33
N ASP A 12 0.19 26.88 18.17
CA ASP A 12 1.58 26.45 18.02
C ASP A 12 1.71 24.94 18.24
N HIS A 13 1.09 24.42 19.31
CA HIS A 13 0.99 22.99 19.55
C HIS A 13 0.21 22.27 18.45
N ALA A 14 -0.89 22.86 17.95
CA ALA A 14 -1.63 22.28 16.83
C ALA A 14 -0.73 22.15 15.60
N TRP A 15 -0.03 23.23 15.24
CA TRP A 15 0.82 23.30 14.04
C TRP A 15 2.00 22.33 14.11
N LEU A 16 2.71 22.28 15.24
CA LEU A 16 3.87 21.40 15.43
C LEU A 16 3.52 19.91 15.39
N ASN A 17 2.27 19.56 15.68
CA ASN A 17 1.79 18.17 15.68
C ASN A 17 0.86 17.86 14.51
N PHE A 18 0.74 18.77 13.52
CA PHE A 18 -0.16 18.59 12.40
C PHE A 18 0.48 17.80 11.26
N GLU A 19 0.16 16.51 11.20
CA GLU A 19 0.67 15.59 10.17
C GLU A 19 -0.30 15.43 9.00
N LEU A 20 -0.13 16.29 7.98
CA LEU A 20 -0.95 16.32 6.76
C LEU A 20 -0.99 15.02 5.95
N ASP A 21 0.07 14.22 6.07
CA ASP A 21 0.25 13.00 5.31
C ASP A 21 -0.39 11.77 5.99
N LEU A 22 -0.81 11.90 7.25
CA LEU A 22 -1.45 10.83 8.00
C LEU A 22 -2.98 10.93 7.86
N PRO A 23 -3.64 9.94 7.23
CA PRO A 23 -5.09 9.93 7.18
C PRO A 23 -5.64 9.52 8.55
N LEU A 24 -6.84 10.00 8.89
CA LEU A 24 -7.46 9.67 10.16
C LEU A 24 -7.74 8.16 10.24
N GLU A 25 -7.57 7.59 11.43
CA GLU A 25 -7.99 6.22 11.68
C GLU A 25 -9.51 6.12 11.72
N VAL A 26 -10.01 5.00 11.21
CA VAL A 26 -11.43 4.70 11.16
C VAL A 26 -11.63 3.33 11.77
N GLU A 27 -12.42 3.29 12.83
CA GLU A 27 -12.86 2.06 13.46
C GLU A 27 -14.13 1.56 12.74
N PRO A 28 -14.18 0.31 12.26
CA PRO A 28 -15.33 -0.18 11.49
C PRO A 28 -16.68 -0.08 12.21
N ASP A 29 -16.68 -0.31 13.53
CA ASP A 29 -17.88 -0.29 14.37
C ASP A 29 -17.75 0.75 15.52
N GLY A 30 -16.77 1.65 15.41
CA GLY A 30 -16.47 2.65 16.43
C GLY A 30 -17.08 4.03 16.15
N PRO A 31 -17.04 4.95 17.12
CA PRO A 31 -17.43 6.33 16.88
C PRO A 31 -16.55 6.95 15.78
N PRO A 32 -17.06 7.94 15.02
CA PRO A 32 -16.24 8.70 14.10
C PRO A 32 -15.01 9.27 14.79
N ASN A 33 -13.89 9.31 14.07
CA ASN A 33 -12.68 9.95 14.57
C ASN A 33 -13.01 11.37 15.05
N PRO A 34 -12.59 11.78 16.26
CA PRO A 34 -12.99 13.06 16.84
C PRO A 34 -12.52 14.29 16.04
N PHE A 35 -11.54 14.12 15.15
CA PHE A 35 -11.05 15.17 14.26
C PHE A 35 -11.69 15.14 12.86
N TYR A 36 -12.61 14.20 12.61
CA TYR A 36 -13.34 14.14 11.35
C TYR A 36 -14.36 15.28 11.28
N VAL A 37 -14.41 15.94 10.12
CA VAL A 37 -15.37 17.00 9.83
C VAL A 37 -16.17 16.60 8.61
N ASP A 38 -17.50 16.62 8.74
CA ASP A 38 -18.40 16.32 7.62
C ASP A 38 -18.22 17.31 6.48
N ARG A 39 -18.21 16.77 5.25
CA ARG A 39 -17.97 17.56 4.05
C ARG A 39 -19.29 17.86 3.33
N PRO A 40 -19.55 19.12 2.97
CA PRO A 40 -20.70 19.46 2.15
C PRO A 40 -20.62 18.76 0.78
N GLY A 41 -21.75 18.27 0.29
CA GLY A 41 -21.86 17.59 -1.01
C GLY A 41 -21.50 16.09 -1.01
N ASN A 42 -21.00 15.53 0.09
CA ASN A 42 -20.74 14.10 0.31
C ASN A 42 -20.26 13.30 -0.94
N PRO A 43 -19.12 13.65 -1.55
CA PRO A 43 -18.60 12.96 -2.74
C PRO A 43 -18.29 11.48 -2.49
N VAL A 44 -18.18 11.06 -1.23
CA VAL A 44 -17.96 9.66 -0.85
C VAL A 44 -19.22 8.83 -1.01
N ALA A 45 -20.40 9.40 -0.72
CA ALA A 45 -21.66 8.71 -0.95
C ALA A 45 -21.90 8.43 -2.44
N GLU A 46 -21.50 9.34 -3.34
CA GLU A 46 -21.54 9.07 -4.78
C GLU A 46 -20.64 7.89 -5.17
N LEU A 47 -19.43 7.83 -4.60
CA LEU A 47 -18.51 6.72 -4.83
C LEU A 47 -19.03 5.41 -4.24
N GLU A 48 -19.63 5.44 -3.05
CA GLU A 48 -20.26 4.27 -2.41
C GLU A 48 -21.41 3.72 -3.26
N GLN A 49 -22.30 4.60 -3.72
CA GLN A 49 -23.40 4.23 -4.63
C GLN A 49 -22.86 3.64 -5.93
N ALA A 50 -21.83 4.27 -6.49
CA ALA A 50 -21.20 3.76 -7.70
C ALA A 50 -20.63 2.36 -7.46
N LEU A 51 -19.83 2.15 -6.40
CA LEU A 51 -19.20 0.86 -6.06
C LEU A 51 -20.20 -0.26 -5.73
N THR A 52 -21.33 0.07 -5.11
CA THR A 52 -22.37 -0.91 -4.77
C THR A 52 -23.23 -1.29 -5.97
N ALA A 53 -23.38 -0.39 -6.95
CA ALA A 53 -24.15 -0.65 -8.17
C ALA A 53 -23.63 -1.86 -8.99
N PRO A 54 -24.51 -2.52 -9.78
CA PRO A 54 -24.09 -3.55 -10.73
C PRO A 54 -23.16 -2.96 -11.80
N PHE A 55 -22.12 -3.70 -12.15
CA PHE A 55 -21.16 -3.29 -13.17
C PHE A 55 -21.09 -4.32 -14.29
N TYR A 56 -21.10 -3.84 -15.54
CA TYR A 56 -20.68 -4.66 -16.67
C TYR A 56 -19.15 -4.78 -16.74
N GLN A 57 -18.43 -3.68 -16.41
CA GLN A 57 -16.98 -3.65 -16.26
C GLN A 57 -16.61 -2.92 -14.97
N LEU A 58 -15.61 -3.44 -14.26
CA LEU A 58 -15.13 -2.84 -13.01
C LEU A 58 -14.56 -1.44 -13.28
N PRO A 59 -15.10 -0.39 -12.63
CA PRO A 59 -14.64 0.98 -12.84
C PRO A 59 -13.25 1.20 -12.24
N LYS A 60 -12.51 2.15 -12.82
CA LYS A 60 -11.25 2.68 -12.29
C LYS A 60 -11.44 4.15 -11.98
N TYR A 61 -11.14 4.54 -10.74
CA TYR A 61 -11.27 5.91 -10.29
C TYR A 61 -9.90 6.55 -10.07
N PHE A 62 -9.78 7.81 -10.47
CA PHE A 62 -8.61 8.63 -10.20
C PHE A 62 -9.03 9.84 -9.35
N PHE A 63 -8.46 9.94 -8.15
CA PHE A 63 -8.76 11.02 -7.22
C PHE A 63 -7.61 12.03 -7.18
N SER A 64 -7.90 13.28 -7.50
CA SER A 64 -6.93 14.39 -7.46
C SER A 64 -7.35 15.48 -6.47
N GLY A 65 -6.38 16.22 -5.94
CA GLY A 65 -6.61 17.36 -5.05
C GLY A 65 -5.42 17.64 -4.14
N HIS A 66 -5.44 18.79 -3.46
CA HIS A 66 -4.33 19.23 -2.61
C HIS A 66 -3.95 18.23 -1.51
N ARG A 67 -2.69 18.26 -1.05
CA ARG A 67 -2.27 17.52 0.15
C ARG A 67 -3.08 18.01 1.36
N GLY A 68 -3.44 17.11 2.26
CA GLY A 68 -4.32 17.44 3.39
C GLY A 68 -5.81 17.57 3.07
N CYS A 69 -6.26 17.50 1.81
CA CYS A 69 -7.69 17.64 1.50
C CYS A 69 -8.54 16.41 1.86
N GLY A 70 -7.98 15.40 2.54
CA GLY A 70 -8.71 14.27 3.12
C GLY A 70 -9.02 13.07 2.21
N LYS A 71 -8.50 13.02 0.98
CA LYS A 71 -8.72 11.91 0.04
C LYS A 71 -8.50 10.52 0.67
N SER A 72 -7.33 10.33 1.28
CA SER A 72 -6.98 9.04 1.90
C SER A 72 -7.86 8.73 3.11
N THR A 73 -8.31 9.74 3.86
CA THR A 73 -9.22 9.58 4.99
C THR A 73 -10.58 9.08 4.51
N GLU A 74 -11.13 9.69 3.47
CA GLU A 74 -12.42 9.28 2.90
C GLU A 74 -12.37 7.86 2.30
N LEU A 75 -11.27 7.51 1.62
CA LEU A 75 -11.11 6.14 1.10
C LEU A 75 -10.99 5.10 2.22
N ARG A 76 -10.41 5.45 3.38
CA ARG A 76 -10.40 4.56 4.56
C ARG A 76 -11.79 4.40 5.18
N ARG A 77 -12.57 5.48 5.26
CA ARG A 77 -13.97 5.41 5.71
C ARG A 77 -14.80 4.50 4.81
N LEU A 78 -14.61 4.61 3.51
CA LEU A 78 -15.28 3.76 2.53
C LEU A 78 -14.85 2.29 2.66
N ALA A 79 -13.58 2.02 2.95
CA ALA A 79 -13.07 0.66 3.11
C ALA A 79 -13.64 -0.07 4.34
N VAL A 80 -14.08 0.65 5.37
CA VAL A 80 -14.73 0.03 6.54
C VAL A 80 -16.25 -0.06 6.42
N ASN A 81 -16.84 0.56 5.40
CA ASN A 81 -18.28 0.54 5.15
C ASN A 81 -18.79 -0.91 5.01
N PRO A 82 -19.87 -1.31 5.72
CA PRO A 82 -20.39 -2.68 5.69
C PRO A 82 -20.79 -3.18 4.29
N ASP A 83 -21.45 -2.35 3.49
CA ASP A 83 -21.92 -2.71 2.15
C ASP A 83 -20.73 -2.90 1.19
N ILE A 84 -19.70 -2.05 1.32
CA ILE A 84 -18.45 -2.21 0.58
C ILE A 84 -17.75 -3.51 0.99
N ARG A 85 -17.67 -3.81 2.29
CA ARG A 85 -17.03 -5.04 2.79
C ARG A 85 -17.81 -6.31 2.47
N ALA A 86 -19.12 -6.21 2.26
CA ALA A 86 -19.94 -7.32 1.82
C ALA A 86 -19.63 -7.72 0.36
N LYS A 87 -19.27 -6.75 -0.49
CA LYS A 87 -18.99 -6.96 -1.92
C LYS A 87 -17.50 -7.11 -2.26
N PHE A 88 -16.63 -6.44 -1.51
CA PHE A 88 -15.21 -6.35 -1.79
C PHE A 88 -14.38 -6.69 -0.56
N TRP A 89 -13.12 -7.09 -0.80
CA TRP A 89 -12.09 -7.13 0.22
C TRP A 89 -11.15 -5.92 0.02
N PRO A 90 -11.31 -4.84 0.81
CA PRO A 90 -10.55 -3.61 0.60
C PRO A 90 -9.09 -3.80 1.00
N VAL A 91 -8.17 -3.49 0.09
CA VAL A 91 -6.73 -3.53 0.33
C VAL A 91 -6.18 -2.12 0.20
N HIS A 92 -5.69 -1.55 1.30
CA HIS A 92 -4.95 -0.30 1.27
C HIS A 92 -3.49 -0.55 0.91
N PHE A 93 -3.01 0.21 -0.06
CA PHE A 93 -1.64 0.21 -0.54
C PHE A 93 -1.13 1.65 -0.61
N THR A 94 0.06 1.88 -0.07
CA THR A 94 0.78 3.14 -0.20
C THR A 94 2.18 2.88 -0.68
N ILE A 95 2.55 3.51 -1.79
CA ILE A 95 3.88 3.36 -2.35
C ILE A 95 4.96 4.02 -1.50
N ARG A 96 4.59 5.02 -0.68
CA ARG A 96 5.53 5.73 0.21
C ARG A 96 6.20 4.79 1.21
N GLU A 97 5.50 3.73 1.65
CA GLU A 97 6.04 2.75 2.58
C GLU A 97 6.86 1.65 1.87
N GLU A 98 6.72 1.53 0.55
CA GLU A 98 7.24 0.40 -0.22
C GLU A 98 8.40 0.80 -1.16
N ALA A 99 8.54 2.06 -1.56
CA ALA A 99 9.63 2.51 -2.43
C ALA A 99 9.89 4.04 -2.37
N ASP A 100 11.07 4.45 -2.84
CA ASP A 100 11.34 5.87 -3.15
C ASP A 100 10.61 6.24 -4.44
N VAL A 101 9.62 7.12 -4.31
CA VAL A 101 8.73 7.56 -5.38
C VAL A 101 9.50 8.23 -6.53
N ASN A 102 10.72 8.72 -6.31
CA ASN A 102 11.52 9.40 -7.33
C ASN A 102 12.21 8.46 -8.32
N ASN A 103 12.25 7.15 -8.06
CA ASN A 103 12.99 6.19 -8.89
C ASN A 103 12.21 4.87 -9.06
N LEU A 104 10.89 4.97 -9.23
CA LEU A 104 9.99 3.84 -9.29
C LEU A 104 9.48 3.58 -10.72
N ASP A 105 9.61 2.35 -11.22
CA ASP A 105 9.01 1.92 -12.48
C ASP A 105 7.57 1.41 -12.26
N TYR A 106 6.70 1.46 -13.28
CA TYR A 106 5.34 0.91 -13.19
C TYR A 106 5.36 -0.60 -12.89
N ARG A 107 6.40 -1.31 -13.33
CA ARG A 107 6.59 -2.75 -13.04
C ARG A 107 6.80 -2.99 -11.54
N ASP A 108 7.57 -2.12 -10.91
CA ASP A 108 7.81 -2.13 -9.46
C ASP A 108 6.52 -1.87 -8.68
N VAL A 109 5.70 -0.92 -9.15
CA VAL A 109 4.37 -0.63 -8.56
C VAL A 109 3.47 -1.87 -8.63
N LEU A 110 3.40 -2.52 -9.80
CA LEU A 110 2.55 -3.70 -9.99
C LEU A 110 3.00 -4.87 -9.10
N LEU A 111 4.32 -5.11 -9.02
CA LEU A 111 4.88 -6.14 -8.16
C LEU A 111 4.62 -5.84 -6.68
N ALA A 112 4.74 -4.58 -6.27
CA ALA A 112 4.43 -4.13 -4.91
C ALA A 112 2.95 -4.33 -4.55
N ILE A 113 2.03 -3.96 -5.46
CA ILE A 113 0.59 -4.20 -5.28
C ILE A 113 0.32 -5.70 -5.14
N GLY A 114 0.85 -6.52 -6.05
CA GLY A 114 0.69 -7.98 -6.01
C GLY A 114 1.20 -8.58 -4.70
N GLY A 115 2.40 -8.19 -4.27
CA GLY A 115 2.97 -8.64 -3.00
C GLY A 115 2.19 -8.17 -1.77
N GLN A 116 1.60 -6.97 -1.82
CA GLN A 116 0.75 -6.46 -0.74
C GLN A 116 -0.54 -7.28 -0.62
N VAL A 117 -1.23 -7.50 -1.75
CA VAL A 117 -2.46 -8.29 -1.81
C VAL A 117 -2.19 -9.72 -1.34
N TYR A 118 -1.14 -10.37 -1.88
CA TYR A 118 -0.75 -11.71 -1.48
C TYR A 118 -0.49 -11.79 0.03
N ARG A 119 0.34 -10.89 0.58
CA ARG A 119 0.69 -10.89 2.00
C ARG A 119 -0.52 -10.70 2.90
N GLN A 120 -1.37 -9.70 2.61
CA GLN A 120 -2.57 -9.46 3.41
C GLN A 120 -3.54 -10.64 3.36
N TYR A 121 -3.68 -11.29 2.19
CA TYR A 121 -4.54 -12.45 2.02
C TYR A 121 -4.04 -13.63 2.87
N ARG A 122 -2.73 -13.89 2.84
CA ARG A 122 -2.10 -14.97 3.61
C ARG A 122 -2.15 -14.73 5.11
N VAL A 123 -1.84 -13.51 5.58
CA VAL A 123 -1.95 -13.13 7.01
C VAL A 123 -3.39 -13.26 7.51
N GLY A 124 -4.38 -12.99 6.65
CA GLY A 124 -5.80 -13.23 6.95
C GLY A 124 -6.22 -14.71 6.96
N GLY A 125 -5.29 -15.65 6.82
CA GLY A 125 -5.58 -17.10 6.77
C GLY A 125 -6.07 -17.60 5.41
N GLY A 126 -6.02 -16.76 4.37
CA GLY A 126 -6.43 -17.11 3.03
C GLY A 126 -5.59 -18.24 2.43
N ARG A 127 -6.26 -19.21 1.80
CA ARG A 127 -5.63 -20.31 1.06
C ARG A 127 -5.84 -20.14 -0.42
N LEU A 128 -4.77 -20.27 -1.20
CA LEU A 128 -4.85 -20.14 -2.65
C LEU A 128 -5.17 -21.52 -3.27
N PRO A 129 -6.03 -21.60 -4.29
CA PRO A 129 -6.21 -22.82 -5.05
C PRO A 129 -4.89 -23.31 -5.65
N LYS A 130 -4.68 -24.63 -5.72
CA LYS A 130 -3.45 -25.25 -6.22
C LYS A 130 -3.04 -24.74 -7.61
N GLN A 131 -4.02 -24.49 -8.48
CA GLN A 131 -3.78 -23.95 -9.81
C GLN A 131 -3.17 -22.53 -9.75
N LEU A 132 -3.74 -21.65 -8.93
CA LEU A 132 -3.25 -20.29 -8.78
C LEU A 132 -1.86 -20.25 -8.13
N LEU A 133 -1.58 -21.15 -7.18
CA LEU A 133 -0.23 -21.31 -6.62
C LEU A 133 0.79 -21.69 -7.70
N LYS A 134 0.43 -22.60 -8.61
CA LYS A 134 1.29 -23.01 -9.72
C LYS A 134 1.53 -21.86 -10.70
N GLU A 135 0.48 -21.10 -11.03
CA GLU A 135 0.57 -19.93 -11.91
C GLU A 135 1.48 -18.85 -11.29
N LEU A 136 1.33 -18.57 -9.99
CA LEU A 136 2.19 -17.64 -9.27
C LEU A 136 3.65 -18.11 -9.20
N ASP A 137 3.90 -19.41 -9.01
CA ASP A 137 5.26 -19.95 -8.99
C ASP A 137 5.93 -19.87 -10.37
N GLN A 138 5.17 -20.08 -11.44
CA GLN A 138 5.65 -19.87 -12.81
C GLN A 138 5.97 -18.40 -13.07
N PHE A 139 5.09 -17.48 -12.66
CA PHE A 139 5.33 -16.04 -12.75
C PHE A 139 6.58 -15.63 -11.96
N ARG A 140 6.74 -16.11 -10.72
CA ARG A 140 7.96 -15.92 -9.92
C ARG A 140 9.22 -16.31 -10.70
N GLY A 141 9.23 -17.50 -11.31
CA GLY A 141 10.36 -17.98 -12.08
C GLY A 141 10.71 -17.09 -13.29
N GLN A 142 9.71 -16.49 -13.95
CA GLN A 142 9.93 -15.53 -15.03
C GLN A 142 10.54 -14.23 -14.50
N VAL A 143 10.02 -13.69 -13.40
CA VAL A 143 10.50 -12.45 -12.79
C VAL A 143 11.91 -12.60 -12.22
N GLU A 144 12.24 -13.72 -11.58
CA GLU A 144 13.59 -14.01 -11.05
C GLU A 144 14.65 -14.14 -12.16
N GLN A 145 14.26 -14.48 -13.39
CA GLN A 145 15.17 -14.52 -14.54
C GLN A 145 15.44 -13.11 -15.11
N GLU A 146 14.43 -12.23 -15.10
CA GLU A 146 14.55 -10.86 -15.62
C GLU A 146 15.17 -9.89 -14.62
N ILE A 147 14.87 -10.08 -13.33
CA ILE A 147 15.34 -9.26 -12.23
C ILE A 147 16.43 -10.05 -11.54
N THR A 148 17.67 -9.53 -11.48
CA THR A 148 18.75 -10.09 -10.64
C THR A 148 18.37 -9.97 -9.16
N ILE A 149 17.42 -10.77 -8.72
CA ILE A 149 17.10 -11.04 -7.32
C ILE A 149 18.03 -12.19 -6.99
N THR A 150 19.12 -11.89 -6.27
CA THR A 150 20.04 -12.94 -5.84
C THR A 150 19.24 -13.96 -5.03
N PRO A 151 19.15 -15.23 -5.46
CA PRO A 151 18.38 -16.23 -4.73
C PRO A 151 19.05 -16.44 -3.38
N SER A 152 18.53 -15.78 -2.35
CA SER A 152 18.94 -16.04 -0.98
C SER A 152 18.36 -17.40 -0.64
N GLY A 153 19.23 -18.38 -0.37
CA GLY A 153 18.94 -19.82 -0.25
C GLY A 153 18.01 -20.20 0.91
N LEU A 154 16.79 -19.68 0.91
CA LEU A 154 15.69 -20.10 1.76
C LEU A 154 14.91 -21.19 1.02
N THR A 155 15.37 -22.42 1.20
CA THR A 155 14.82 -23.64 0.65
C THR A 155 13.57 -24.06 1.44
N GLY A 156 12.44 -23.43 1.15
CA GLY A 156 11.13 -24.03 1.44
C GLY A 156 10.89 -25.20 0.46
N SER A 157 10.68 -26.41 0.96
CA SER A 157 10.31 -27.56 0.09
C SER A 157 8.91 -27.42 -0.51
N GLU A 158 8.08 -26.52 0.01
CA GLU A 158 6.71 -26.28 -0.46
C GLU A 158 6.60 -24.99 -1.28
N VAL A 159 5.74 -25.01 -2.32
CA VAL A 159 5.53 -23.89 -3.26
C VAL A 159 5.11 -22.60 -2.54
N GLU A 160 4.28 -22.71 -1.50
CA GLU A 160 3.82 -21.55 -0.72
C GLU A 160 4.99 -20.82 -0.05
N GLY A 161 5.91 -21.56 0.58
CA GLY A 161 7.09 -20.96 1.23
C GLY A 161 8.03 -20.26 0.25
N LYS A 162 8.10 -20.72 -1.00
CA LYS A 162 8.87 -20.05 -2.06
C LYS A 162 8.24 -18.73 -2.48
N LEU A 163 6.92 -18.69 -2.59
CA LEU A 163 6.18 -17.45 -2.90
C LEU A 163 6.30 -16.42 -1.79
N ASP A 164 6.20 -16.85 -0.53
CA ASP A 164 6.39 -15.98 0.64
C ASP A 164 7.80 -15.34 0.61
N ALA A 165 8.83 -16.15 0.37
CA ALA A 165 10.21 -15.66 0.26
C ALA A 165 10.40 -14.70 -0.91
N PHE A 166 9.81 -15.00 -2.08
CA PHE A 166 9.90 -14.15 -3.26
C PHE A 166 9.29 -12.77 -3.03
N PHE A 167 8.05 -12.69 -2.54
CA PHE A 167 7.40 -11.39 -2.30
C PHE A 167 8.10 -10.60 -1.19
N ALA A 168 8.68 -11.27 -0.19
CA ALA A 168 9.52 -10.61 0.81
C ALA A 168 10.81 -10.03 0.21
N GLN A 169 11.50 -10.78 -0.65
CA GLN A 169 12.71 -10.31 -1.34
C GLN A 169 12.41 -9.16 -2.31
N ALA A 170 11.31 -9.27 -3.08
CA ALA A 170 10.85 -8.21 -3.97
C ALA A 170 10.58 -6.91 -3.19
N ALA A 171 9.85 -6.99 -2.07
CA ALA A 171 9.59 -5.84 -1.21
C ALA A 171 10.89 -5.24 -0.63
N LEU A 172 11.83 -6.08 -0.20
CA LEU A 172 13.13 -5.62 0.28
C LEU A 172 13.92 -4.88 -0.82
N LYS A 173 13.93 -5.44 -2.03
CA LYS A 173 14.62 -4.84 -3.18
C LYS A 173 14.03 -3.47 -3.52
N LEU A 174 12.70 -3.35 -3.57
CA LEU A 174 12.01 -2.08 -3.79
C LEU A 174 12.36 -1.02 -2.74
N LYS A 175 12.53 -1.43 -1.47
CA LYS A 175 12.97 -0.54 -0.38
C LYS A 175 14.45 -0.17 -0.43
N LEU A 176 15.30 -1.06 -0.93
CA LEU A 176 16.76 -0.90 -0.90
C LEU A 176 17.35 -0.29 -2.16
N GLU A 177 16.84 -0.59 -3.36
CA GLU A 177 17.39 -0.07 -4.63
C GLU A 177 17.50 1.46 -4.70
N PRO A 178 16.57 2.24 -4.13
CA PRO A 178 16.76 3.68 -4.03
C PRO A 178 17.93 4.09 -3.11
N LYS A 179 18.09 3.39 -1.98
CA LYS A 179 19.14 3.68 -0.99
C LYS A 179 20.54 3.32 -1.51
N ILE A 180 20.66 2.22 -2.26
CA ILE A 180 21.95 1.75 -2.80
C ILE A 180 22.47 2.73 -3.87
N ARG A 181 21.63 3.26 -4.77
CA ARG A 181 22.09 4.24 -5.77
C ARG A 181 22.48 5.58 -5.17
N THR A 182 21.89 5.98 -4.05
CA THR A 182 22.24 7.22 -3.37
C THR A 182 23.62 7.11 -2.71
N VAL A 183 23.94 5.96 -2.11
CA VAL A 183 25.29 5.66 -1.58
C VAL A 183 26.32 5.55 -2.71
N VAL A 184 25.96 4.95 -3.85
CA VAL A 184 26.86 4.93 -5.04
C VAL A 184 27.07 6.33 -5.61
N ARG A 185 26.06 7.19 -5.67
CA ARG A 185 26.21 8.60 -6.09
C ARG A 185 27.09 9.41 -5.13
N HIS A 186 26.90 9.27 -3.82
CA HIS A 186 27.73 9.95 -2.81
C HIS A 186 29.17 9.41 -2.79
N SER A 187 29.38 8.11 -2.97
CA SER A 187 30.71 7.50 -2.97
C SER A 187 31.47 7.72 -4.28
N ALA A 188 30.78 7.79 -5.42
CA ALA A 188 31.37 8.19 -6.70
C ALA A 188 31.79 9.67 -6.71
N LEU A 189 30.99 10.57 -6.12
CA LEU A 189 31.34 11.99 -6.00
C LEU A 189 32.51 12.27 -5.04
N ARG A 190 32.71 11.43 -4.01
CA ARG A 190 33.90 11.49 -3.13
C ARG A 190 35.18 10.99 -3.79
N ARG A 191 35.09 10.17 -4.85
CA ARG A 191 36.26 9.67 -5.60
C ARG A 191 36.67 10.54 -6.79
N LEU A 192 35.87 11.55 -7.14
CA LEU A 192 36.14 12.50 -8.23
C LEU A 192 36.73 13.84 -7.75
N HIS A 193 37.15 13.94 -6.48
CA HIS A 193 37.84 15.10 -5.91
C HIS A 193 39.27 14.77 -5.44
N LEU A 194 39.98 13.91 -6.17
CA LEU A 194 41.44 13.79 -6.11
C LEU A 194 42.03 13.90 -7.51
#